data_AF-A0A7K3KIL7-F1
#
_entry.id   AF-A0A7K3KIL7-F1
#
_cell.length_a   1.000
_cell.length_b   1.000
_cell.length_c   1.000
_cell.angle_alpha   90.00
_cell.angle_beta   90.00
_cell.angle_gamma   90.00
#
_symmetry.space_group_name_H-M   'P 1'
#
loop_
_entity.id
_entity.type
_entity.pdbx_description
1 polymer ?
#
loop_
_entity_poly.entity_id
_entity_poly.type
_entity_poly.pdbx_seq_one_letter_code
_entity_poly.pdbx_strand_id
1 'polypeptide(L)'
;MRPEDATLYPDGSGLKRPVSMPGQAWVIALAFAAVALGVGAWWGSSTIGGIEDSVRLSLATVEENLEREVSYDIPQITTLLDLDNDSILAKFEEEGLAIYNLGIEGEPAGDEEEGEPTLNVMKLPSDVSPSDAAVMLSRGIANLDAARAAKLLNGSWTLQVDREAGVNDVVRYVDFGSGSVEAAIESAIAIEGFDPATVAEDTQGVDDAGNTYKQGTVQYNDATYTWRISAIALEEVYDIAGLPETAVYVGIRVME
;
A
#
# COMPACT_ATOMS: atom_id res chain seq x y z
N MET A 1 -42.50 34.98 -59.83
CA MET A 1 -42.12 35.31 -58.44
C MET A 1 -43.23 34.83 -57.53
N ARG A 2 -43.01 33.78 -56.75
CA ARG A 2 -43.35 33.69 -55.32
C ARG A 2 -43.15 32.27 -54.80
N PRO A 3 -42.89 32.14 -53.50
CA PRO A 3 -41.63 31.59 -53.05
C PRO A 3 -41.87 30.37 -52.18
N GLU A 4 -40.80 29.65 -51.93
CA GLU A 4 -40.59 28.96 -50.67
C GLU A 4 -41.00 29.86 -49.49
N ASP A 5 -42.06 29.51 -48.75
CA ASP A 5 -42.34 29.91 -47.35
C ASP A 5 -43.77 29.51 -46.94
N ALA A 6 -44.07 28.20 -46.96
CA ALA A 6 -45.16 27.68 -46.14
C ALA A 6 -44.53 27.00 -44.92
N THR A 7 -44.33 27.78 -43.87
CA THR A 7 -43.95 27.31 -42.54
C THR A 7 -44.91 26.20 -42.10
N LEU A 8 -44.37 24.98 -41.96
CA LEU A 8 -45.08 23.87 -41.36
C LEU A 8 -45.22 24.17 -39.86
N TYR A 9 -46.35 24.79 -39.47
CA TYR A 9 -46.66 25.01 -38.06
C TYR A 9 -46.89 23.65 -37.38
N PRO A 10 -46.13 23.29 -36.33
CA PRO A 10 -46.48 22.15 -35.49
C PRO A 10 -47.78 22.48 -34.75
N ASP A 11 -48.86 21.78 -35.11
CA ASP A 11 -50.15 21.91 -34.43
C ASP A 11 -50.05 21.34 -33.01
N GLY A 12 -50.00 22.22 -32.01
CA GLY A 12 -49.97 21.88 -30.58
C GLY A 12 -51.32 21.44 -30.00
N SER A 13 -52.36 21.27 -30.83
CA SER A 13 -53.70 20.85 -30.38
C SER A 13 -53.70 19.47 -29.72
N GLY A 14 -52.75 18.59 -30.05
CA GLY A 14 -52.58 17.27 -29.42
C GLY A 14 -52.05 17.28 -27.98
N LEU A 15 -51.38 18.36 -27.55
CA LEU A 15 -50.80 18.47 -26.19
C LEU A 15 -51.80 18.97 -25.14
N LYS A 16 -52.99 19.43 -25.56
CA LYS A 16 -54.02 19.97 -24.67
C LYS A 16 -55.10 18.97 -24.29
N ARG A 17 -54.96 17.69 -24.63
CA ARG A 17 -55.91 16.67 -24.18
C ARG A 17 -55.68 16.42 -22.67
N PRO A 18 -56.62 16.76 -21.78
CA PRO A 18 -56.45 16.48 -20.36
C PRO A 18 -56.32 14.96 -20.19
N VAL A 19 -55.24 14.52 -19.54
CA VAL A 19 -55.02 13.13 -19.19
C VAL A 19 -55.99 12.78 -18.07
N SER A 20 -57.22 12.42 -18.43
CA SER A 20 -58.17 11.81 -17.50
C SER A 20 -57.83 10.32 -17.39
N MET A 21 -57.07 9.93 -16.35
CA MET A 21 -56.90 8.51 -16.04
C MET A 21 -58.23 7.91 -15.57
N PRO A 22 -58.69 6.76 -16.11
CA PRO A 22 -59.91 6.10 -15.64
C PRO A 22 -59.73 5.63 -14.19
N GLY A 23 -60.76 5.79 -13.36
CA GLY A 23 -60.68 5.73 -11.88
C GLY A 23 -60.12 4.44 -11.26
N GLN A 24 -59.97 3.35 -12.02
CA GLN A 24 -59.32 2.11 -11.55
C GLN A 24 -57.79 2.14 -11.68
N ALA A 25 -57.23 2.99 -12.56
CA ALA A 25 -55.79 3.11 -12.76
C ALA A 25 -55.07 3.78 -11.59
N TRP A 26 -55.75 4.68 -10.85
CA TRP A 26 -55.17 5.34 -9.67
C TRP A 26 -54.94 4.35 -8.53
N VAL A 27 -55.85 3.38 -8.34
CA VAL A 27 -55.71 2.34 -7.31
C VAL A 27 -54.51 1.43 -7.60
N ILE A 28 -54.29 1.07 -8.87
CA ILE A 28 -53.15 0.27 -9.30
C ILE A 28 -51.84 1.06 -9.16
N ALA A 29 -51.82 2.33 -9.56
CA ALA A 29 -50.65 3.19 -9.40
C ALA A 29 -50.28 3.39 -7.92
N LEU A 30 -51.28 3.54 -7.04
CA LEU A 30 -51.07 3.69 -5.60
C LEU A 30 -50.61 2.39 -4.94
N ALA A 31 -51.10 1.24 -5.42
CA ALA A 31 -50.60 -0.08 -5.01
C ALA A 31 -49.13 -0.29 -5.42
N PHE A 32 -48.75 0.09 -6.66
CA PHE A 32 -47.36 0.02 -7.11
C PHE A 32 -46.45 0.98 -6.33
N ALA A 33 -46.91 2.20 -6.05
CA ALA A 33 -46.16 3.16 -5.24
C ALA A 33 -45.96 2.65 -3.80
N ALA A 34 -46.97 2.01 -3.20
CA ALA A 34 -46.86 1.40 -1.88
C ALA A 34 -45.91 0.19 -1.85
N VAL A 35 -45.92 -0.65 -2.89
CA VAL A 35 -44.96 -1.75 -3.03
C VAL A 35 -43.54 -1.22 -3.23
N ALA A 36 -43.35 -0.19 -4.05
CA ALA A 36 -42.04 0.44 -4.26
C ALA A 36 -41.49 1.10 -2.98
N LEU A 37 -42.34 1.77 -2.20
CA LEU A 37 -41.97 2.31 -0.89
C LEU A 37 -41.68 1.19 0.13
N GLY A 38 -42.44 0.09 0.10
CA GLY A 38 -42.22 -1.06 0.98
C GLY A 38 -40.91 -1.81 0.65
N VAL A 39 -40.62 -2.03 -0.63
CA VAL A 39 -39.35 -2.62 -1.10
C VAL A 39 -38.18 -1.68 -0.81
N GLY A 40 -38.35 -0.37 -1.05
CA GLY A 40 -37.34 0.64 -0.73
C GLY A 40 -37.07 0.77 0.77
N ALA A 41 -38.09 0.68 1.62
CA ALA A 41 -37.94 0.69 3.08
C ALA A 41 -37.29 -0.61 3.60
N TRP A 42 -37.62 -1.76 3.01
CA TRP A 42 -37.02 -3.06 3.38
C TRP A 42 -35.55 -3.18 2.95
N TRP A 43 -35.18 -2.65 1.78
CA TRP A 43 -33.78 -2.54 1.33
C TRP A 43 -32.99 -1.42 2.04
N GLY A 44 -33.65 -0.32 2.39
CA GLY A 44 -33.04 0.80 3.13
C GLY A 44 -32.73 0.46 4.59
N SER A 45 -33.54 -0.36 5.25
CA SER A 45 -33.26 -0.77 6.63
C SER A 45 -32.13 -1.78 6.77
N SER A 46 -31.82 -2.57 5.73
CA SER A 46 -30.72 -3.54 5.76
C SER A 46 -29.36 -2.93 5.40
N THR A 47 -29.33 -1.72 4.87
CA THR A 47 -28.09 -1.04 4.45
C THR A 47 -27.53 -0.12 5.52
N ILE A 48 -28.39 0.52 6.34
CA ILE A 48 -27.93 1.43 7.41
C ILE A 48 -27.24 0.66 8.55
N GLY A 49 -27.79 -0.47 9.00
CA GLY A 49 -27.12 -1.33 9.99
C GLY A 49 -25.93 -2.13 9.42
N GLY A 50 -25.99 -2.50 8.13
CA GLY A 50 -24.94 -3.24 7.45
C GLY A 50 -23.66 -2.42 7.22
N ILE A 51 -23.77 -1.10 7.03
CA ILE A 51 -22.61 -0.21 6.89
C ILE A 51 -21.87 -0.13 8.22
N GLU A 52 -22.55 0.12 9.34
CA GLU A 52 -21.92 0.20 10.66
C GLU A 52 -21.29 -1.13 11.08
N ASP A 53 -21.97 -2.26 10.85
CA ASP A 53 -21.41 -3.58 11.14
C ASP A 53 -20.25 -3.94 10.20
N SER A 54 -20.31 -3.60 8.91
CA SER A 54 -19.20 -3.86 7.97
C SER A 54 -17.97 -3.01 8.29
N VAL A 55 -18.14 -1.75 8.68
CA VAL A 55 -17.04 -0.86 9.10
C VAL A 55 -16.44 -1.36 10.41
N ARG A 56 -17.27 -1.76 11.38
CA ARG A 56 -16.79 -2.33 12.64
C ARG A 56 -16.06 -3.65 12.43
N LEU A 57 -16.57 -4.52 11.56
CA LEU A 57 -15.90 -5.78 11.21
C LEU A 57 -14.57 -5.51 10.48
N SER A 58 -14.52 -4.55 9.55
CA SER A 58 -13.26 -4.22 8.88
C SER A 58 -12.23 -3.64 9.84
N LEU A 59 -12.63 -2.77 10.77
CA LEU A 59 -11.72 -2.23 11.79
C LEU A 59 -11.24 -3.33 12.73
N ALA A 60 -12.13 -4.22 13.19
CA ALA A 60 -11.73 -5.35 14.02
C ALA A 60 -10.76 -6.29 13.30
N THR A 61 -10.92 -6.52 11.99
CA THR A 61 -9.97 -7.31 11.20
C THR A 61 -8.63 -6.58 11.00
N VAL A 62 -8.65 -5.24 10.87
CA VAL A 62 -7.40 -4.45 10.84
C VAL A 62 -6.68 -4.57 12.18
N GLU A 63 -7.36 -4.31 13.29
CA GLU A 63 -6.81 -4.45 14.64
C GLU A 63 -6.26 -5.86 14.87
N GLU A 64 -7.02 -6.91 14.53
CA GLU A 64 -6.54 -8.28 14.59
C GLU A 64 -5.25 -8.45 13.80
N ASN A 65 -5.18 -7.97 12.55
CA ASN A 65 -3.99 -8.09 11.72
C ASN A 65 -2.77 -7.30 12.23
N LEU A 66 -3.00 -6.21 12.97
CA LEU A 66 -1.95 -5.41 13.60
C LEU A 66 -1.45 -6.04 14.90
N GLU A 67 -2.34 -6.65 15.67
CA GLU A 67 -2.02 -7.32 16.95
C GLU A 67 -1.46 -8.74 16.78
N ARG A 68 -1.47 -9.29 15.55
CA ARG A 68 -0.83 -10.57 15.25
C ARG A 68 0.64 -10.53 15.69
N GLU A 69 1.06 -11.59 16.36
CA GLU A 69 2.46 -11.83 16.66
C GLU A 69 3.20 -12.22 15.37
N VAL A 70 3.77 -11.21 14.70
CA VAL A 70 4.60 -11.37 13.51
C VAL A 70 6.01 -10.88 13.82
N SER A 71 7.01 -11.72 13.49
CA SER A 71 8.39 -11.26 13.51
C SER A 71 8.70 -10.57 12.18
N TYR A 72 9.41 -9.46 12.22
CA TYR A 72 9.94 -8.85 11.01
C TYR A 72 11.16 -9.61 10.51
N ASP A 73 12.02 -10.10 11.41
CA ASP A 73 13.30 -10.74 11.08
C ASP A 73 14.08 -9.92 10.05
N ILE A 74 14.22 -8.61 10.31
CA ILE A 74 14.91 -7.69 9.40
C ILE A 74 16.39 -8.09 9.36
N PRO A 75 16.94 -8.42 8.18
CA PRO A 75 18.35 -8.73 8.07
C PRO A 75 19.16 -7.45 8.28
N GLN A 76 20.24 -7.52 9.05
CA GLN A 76 21.19 -6.42 9.16
C GLN A 76 21.86 -6.23 7.80
N ILE A 77 21.64 -5.08 7.18
CA ILE A 77 22.01 -4.85 5.79
C ILE A 77 23.53 -4.93 5.58
N THR A 78 24.31 -4.55 6.60
CA THR A 78 25.78 -4.64 6.59
C THR A 78 26.27 -6.08 6.44
N THR A 79 25.55 -7.06 6.98
CA THR A 79 25.91 -8.49 6.88
C THR A 79 25.68 -9.09 5.49
N LEU A 80 24.97 -8.36 4.62
CA LEU A 80 24.67 -8.78 3.25
C LEU A 80 25.69 -8.24 2.25
N LEU A 81 26.54 -7.28 2.65
CA LEU A 81 27.45 -6.56 1.74
C LEU A 81 28.47 -7.47 1.04
N ASP A 82 28.86 -8.59 1.66
CA ASP A 82 29.81 -9.55 1.07
C ASP A 82 29.15 -10.67 0.26
N LEU A 83 27.82 -10.74 0.27
CA LEU A 83 27.07 -11.84 -0.32
C LEU A 83 26.58 -11.43 -1.71
N ASP A 84 26.74 -12.31 -2.69
CA ASP A 84 26.03 -12.22 -3.97
C ASP A 84 24.53 -12.52 -3.79
N ASN A 85 23.75 -12.23 -4.81
CA ASN A 85 22.29 -12.40 -4.75
C ASN A 85 21.83 -13.83 -4.44
N ASP A 86 22.51 -14.86 -4.97
CA ASP A 86 22.15 -16.26 -4.73
C ASP A 86 22.49 -16.65 -3.28
N SER A 87 23.63 -16.18 -2.77
CA SER A 87 24.04 -16.36 -1.37
C SER A 87 23.09 -15.67 -0.39
N ILE A 88 22.57 -14.49 -0.73
CA ILE A 88 21.55 -13.78 0.06
C ILE A 88 20.26 -14.60 0.11
N LEU A 89 19.79 -15.11 -1.03
CA LEU A 89 18.58 -15.93 -1.08
C LEU A 89 18.74 -17.25 -0.32
N ALA A 90 19.89 -17.91 -0.45
CA ALA A 90 20.20 -19.13 0.29
C ALA A 90 20.20 -18.87 1.81
N LYS A 91 20.79 -17.77 2.26
CA LYS A 91 20.76 -17.35 3.67
C LYS A 91 19.31 -17.18 4.17
N PHE A 92 18.45 -16.51 3.41
CA PHE A 92 17.04 -16.34 3.78
C PHE A 92 16.27 -17.67 3.81
N GLU A 93 16.56 -18.59 2.91
CA GLU A 93 15.99 -19.94 2.92
C GLU A 93 16.43 -20.73 4.16
N GLU A 94 17.72 -20.67 4.52
CA GLU A 94 18.27 -21.29 5.74
C GLU A 94 17.65 -20.72 7.03
N GLU A 95 17.34 -19.43 7.03
CA GLU A 95 16.62 -18.73 8.10
C GLU A 95 15.11 -19.04 8.11
N GLY A 96 14.61 -19.77 7.11
CA GLY A 96 13.20 -20.18 7.00
C GLY A 96 12.27 -19.05 6.57
N LEU A 97 12.80 -18.00 5.95
CA LEU A 97 12.03 -16.84 5.52
C LEU A 97 11.26 -17.14 4.24
N ALA A 98 9.98 -16.80 4.22
CA ALA A 98 9.16 -16.88 3.02
C ALA A 98 9.44 -15.67 2.11
N ILE A 99 10.23 -15.86 1.05
CA ILE A 99 10.61 -14.79 0.12
C ILE A 99 9.76 -14.82 -1.15
N TYR A 100 9.24 -13.66 -1.54
CA TYR A 100 8.56 -13.40 -2.80
C TYR A 100 9.44 -12.51 -3.70
N ASN A 101 9.71 -12.94 -4.93
CA ASN A 101 10.47 -12.14 -5.88
C ASN A 101 9.56 -11.07 -6.52
N LEU A 102 9.92 -9.79 -6.36
CA LEU A 102 9.17 -8.66 -6.90
C LEU A 102 9.51 -8.37 -8.37
N GLY A 103 10.59 -8.95 -8.89
CA GLY A 103 11.18 -8.61 -10.18
C GLY A 103 11.91 -7.27 -10.14
N ILE A 104 12.63 -6.95 -11.21
CA ILE A 104 13.31 -5.66 -11.35
C ILE A 104 12.23 -4.58 -11.52
N GLU A 105 12.22 -3.56 -10.65
CA GLU A 105 11.43 -2.36 -10.91
C GLU A 105 11.97 -1.70 -12.19
N GLY A 106 11.25 -1.81 -13.31
CA GLY A 106 11.49 -0.99 -14.50
C GLY A 106 12.00 -1.69 -15.76
N GLU A 107 12.35 -2.97 -15.76
CA GLU A 107 12.82 -3.66 -16.98
C GLU A 107 12.05 -4.96 -17.28
N PRO A 108 11.54 -5.16 -18.52
CA PRO A 108 11.08 -6.46 -18.96
C PRO A 108 12.30 -7.38 -19.16
N ALA A 109 12.12 -8.69 -18.96
CA ALA A 109 13.12 -9.70 -19.29
C ALA A 109 13.61 -9.55 -20.74
N GLY A 110 14.77 -8.93 -20.90
CA GLY A 110 15.44 -8.63 -22.16
C GLY A 110 16.93 -8.86 -22.00
N ASP A 111 17.47 -9.58 -22.99
CA ASP A 111 18.82 -10.13 -23.11
C ASP A 111 19.95 -9.39 -22.36
N GLU A 112 20.49 -10.07 -21.35
CA GLU A 112 21.85 -10.04 -20.80
C GLU A 112 22.73 -8.83 -21.19
N GLU A 113 22.69 -7.75 -20.40
CA GLU A 113 23.83 -6.84 -20.24
C GLU A 113 24.70 -7.28 -19.05
N GLU A 114 26.02 -7.17 -19.20
CA GLU A 114 27.05 -7.63 -18.24
C GLU A 114 26.93 -6.90 -16.88
N GLY A 115 26.29 -7.54 -15.90
CA GLY A 115 26.23 -7.13 -14.50
C GLY A 115 25.41 -8.14 -13.68
N GLU A 116 25.61 -8.20 -12.35
CA GLU A 116 24.68 -8.94 -11.50
C GLU A 116 23.33 -8.20 -11.49
N PRO A 117 22.20 -8.87 -11.80
CA PRO A 117 20.91 -8.21 -11.86
C PRO A 117 20.51 -7.67 -10.48
N THR A 118 19.80 -6.54 -10.43
CA THR A 118 19.27 -6.02 -9.16
C THR A 118 18.37 -7.06 -8.49
N LEU A 119 18.71 -7.48 -7.27
CA LEU A 119 17.82 -8.31 -6.47
C LEU A 119 16.72 -7.42 -5.91
N ASN A 120 15.47 -7.84 -6.07
CA ASN A 120 14.33 -7.16 -5.48
C ASN A 120 13.31 -8.18 -4.97
N VAL A 121 13.19 -8.26 -3.64
CA VAL A 121 12.42 -9.30 -2.97
C VAL A 121 11.62 -8.75 -1.82
N MET A 122 10.57 -9.47 -1.44
CA MET A 122 9.74 -9.20 -0.28
C MET A 122 9.69 -10.41 0.62
N LYS A 123 10.00 -10.23 1.91
CA LYS A 123 9.68 -11.23 2.92
C LYS A 123 8.19 -11.16 3.24
N LEU A 124 7.51 -12.30 3.15
CA LEU A 124 6.11 -12.44 3.46
C LEU A 124 5.90 -12.73 4.96
N PRO A 125 4.83 -12.20 5.56
CA PRO A 125 4.37 -12.67 6.87
C PRO A 125 4.06 -14.17 6.82
N SER A 126 4.27 -14.87 7.95
CA SER A 126 4.18 -16.34 8.02
C SER A 126 2.80 -16.92 7.67
N ASP A 127 1.75 -16.11 7.73
CA ASP A 127 0.35 -16.45 7.44
C ASP A 127 -0.16 -15.85 6.11
N VAL A 128 0.74 -15.34 5.27
CA VAL A 128 0.49 -14.89 3.91
C VAL A 128 1.14 -15.88 2.94
N SER A 129 0.32 -16.59 2.17
CA SER A 129 0.83 -17.51 1.16
C SER A 129 1.41 -16.75 -0.05
N PRO A 130 2.37 -17.31 -0.79
CA PRO A 130 2.89 -16.69 -2.01
C PRO A 130 1.80 -16.40 -3.06
N SER A 131 0.77 -17.26 -3.14
CA SER A 131 -0.38 -17.03 -4.03
C SER A 131 -1.24 -15.85 -3.60
N ASP A 132 -1.45 -15.67 -2.29
CA ASP A 132 -2.22 -14.52 -1.78
C ASP A 132 -1.42 -13.24 -1.98
N ALA A 133 -0.12 -13.27 -1.70
CA ALA A 133 0.80 -12.17 -1.95
C ALA A 133 0.79 -11.75 -3.42
N ALA A 134 0.87 -12.70 -4.36
CA ALA A 134 0.79 -12.40 -5.79
C ALA A 134 -0.52 -11.68 -6.18
N VAL A 135 -1.65 -12.10 -5.60
CA VAL A 135 -2.95 -11.44 -5.84
C VAL A 135 -2.98 -10.04 -5.23
N MET A 136 -2.40 -9.84 -4.05
CA MET A 136 -2.34 -8.52 -3.40
C MET A 136 -1.41 -7.57 -4.16
N LEU A 137 -0.20 -8.02 -4.48
CA LEU A 137 0.83 -7.23 -5.17
C LEU A 137 0.43 -6.88 -6.60
N SER A 138 -0.21 -7.79 -7.33
CA SER A 138 -0.72 -7.49 -8.69
C SER A 138 -1.79 -6.40 -8.74
N ARG A 139 -2.46 -6.12 -7.63
CA ARG A 139 -3.40 -4.99 -7.51
C ARG A 139 -2.68 -3.68 -7.17
N GLY A 140 -1.45 -3.74 -6.68
CA GLY A 140 -0.73 -2.65 -6.05
C GLY A 140 -1.16 -2.44 -4.60
N ILE A 141 -0.18 -2.23 -3.72
CA ILE A 141 -0.41 -2.09 -2.27
C ILE A 141 -1.37 -0.92 -1.97
N ALA A 142 -1.20 0.22 -2.65
CA ALA A 142 -2.05 1.40 -2.51
C ALA A 142 -3.54 1.16 -2.83
N ASN A 143 -3.86 0.09 -3.58
CA ASN A 143 -5.24 -0.23 -3.97
C ASN A 143 -5.88 -1.31 -3.09
N LEU A 144 -5.19 -1.77 -2.05
CA LEU A 144 -5.72 -2.73 -1.09
C LEU A 144 -6.65 -2.04 -0.10
N ASP A 145 -7.61 -2.79 0.45
CA ASP A 145 -8.31 -2.37 1.66
C ASP A 145 -7.37 -2.45 2.88
N ALA A 146 -7.68 -1.70 3.93
CA ALA A 146 -6.85 -1.64 5.14
C ALA A 146 -6.60 -3.03 5.75
N ALA A 147 -7.58 -3.94 5.71
CA ALA A 147 -7.42 -5.28 6.28
C ALA A 147 -6.34 -6.08 5.52
N ARG A 148 -6.38 -6.09 4.18
CA ARG A 148 -5.37 -6.76 3.35
C ARG A 148 -4.02 -6.07 3.42
N ALA A 149 -4.00 -4.74 3.45
CA ALA A 149 -2.78 -3.97 3.59
C ALA A 149 -2.10 -4.25 4.94
N ALA A 150 -2.84 -4.18 6.05
CA ALA A 150 -2.32 -4.53 7.38
C ALA A 150 -1.83 -5.99 7.43
N LYS A 151 -2.58 -6.92 6.81
CA LYS A 151 -2.17 -8.33 6.75
C LYS A 151 -0.83 -8.51 6.03
N LEU A 152 -0.67 -7.87 4.87
CA LEU A 152 0.52 -7.98 4.04
C LEU A 152 1.72 -7.23 4.63
N LEU A 153 1.51 -5.98 5.06
CA LEU A 153 2.56 -5.05 5.47
C LEU A 153 3.13 -5.40 6.85
N ASN A 154 2.26 -5.78 7.81
CA ASN A 154 2.72 -6.08 9.16
C ASN A 154 3.54 -7.37 9.18
N GLY A 155 4.83 -7.24 9.50
CA GLY A 155 5.81 -8.32 9.51
C GLY A 155 6.43 -8.62 8.14
N SER A 156 6.27 -7.72 7.17
CA SER A 156 6.94 -7.78 5.87
C SER A 156 8.03 -6.73 5.73
N TRP A 157 8.98 -7.00 4.86
CA TRP A 157 9.97 -6.03 4.40
C TRP A 157 10.33 -6.33 2.95
N THR A 158 10.80 -5.32 2.23
CA THR A 158 11.39 -5.46 0.90
C THR A 158 12.89 -5.23 0.98
N LEU A 159 13.67 -6.05 0.29
CA LEU A 159 15.11 -5.83 0.09
C LEU A 159 15.37 -5.58 -1.39
N GLN A 160 16.10 -4.51 -1.65
CA GLN A 160 16.69 -4.21 -2.95
C GLN A 160 18.20 -4.22 -2.81
N VAL A 161 18.90 -4.99 -3.64
CA VAL A 161 20.37 -5.00 -3.75
C VAL A 161 20.73 -4.51 -5.13
N ASP A 162 21.34 -3.34 -5.18
CA ASP A 162 21.80 -2.68 -6.40
C ASP A 162 23.27 -2.33 -6.24
N ARG A 163 24.11 -2.97 -7.05
CA ARG A 163 25.58 -2.88 -6.95
C ARG A 163 26.25 -2.61 -8.29
N GLU A 164 25.47 -2.19 -9.30
CA GLU A 164 25.98 -1.94 -10.65
C GLU A 164 26.96 -0.76 -10.68
N ALA A 165 26.63 0.31 -9.94
CA ALA A 165 27.40 1.56 -9.88
C ALA A 165 28.09 1.81 -8.53
N GLY A 166 28.26 0.77 -7.72
CA GLY A 166 28.66 0.85 -6.31
C GLY A 166 27.53 0.39 -5.38
N VAL A 167 27.82 0.23 -4.09
CA VAL A 167 26.82 -0.30 -3.14
C VAL A 167 25.64 0.66 -3.00
N ASN A 168 24.43 0.13 -3.18
CA ASN A 168 23.17 0.82 -2.97
C ASN A 168 22.08 -0.16 -2.51
N ASP A 169 22.27 -0.73 -1.33
CA ASP A 169 21.35 -1.71 -0.79
C ASP A 169 20.30 -1.00 0.07
N VAL A 170 19.04 -1.42 -0.05
CA VAL A 170 17.91 -0.80 0.66
C VAL A 170 16.95 -1.85 1.21
N VAL A 171 16.70 -1.81 2.51
CA VAL A 171 15.58 -2.51 3.16
C VAL A 171 14.46 -1.52 3.46
N ARG A 172 13.21 -1.88 3.17
CA ARG A 172 12.04 -1.04 3.46
C ARG A 172 10.96 -1.86 4.16
N TYR A 173 10.29 -1.27 5.14
CA TYR A 173 9.21 -1.92 5.87
C TYR A 173 8.23 -0.89 6.43
N VAL A 174 7.11 -1.37 6.96
CA VAL A 174 6.13 -0.53 7.65
C VAL A 174 6.20 -0.81 9.14
N ASP A 175 6.43 0.22 9.93
CA ASP A 175 6.40 0.18 11.38
C ASP A 175 5.02 0.63 11.88
N PHE A 176 4.26 -0.30 12.43
CA PHE A 176 2.96 -0.02 13.07
C PHE A 176 3.08 0.25 14.58
N GLY A 177 4.23 0.00 15.19
CA GLY A 177 4.39 -0.05 16.65
C GLY A 177 5.09 1.15 17.27
N SER A 178 6.00 1.82 16.54
CA SER A 178 6.81 2.92 17.10
C SER A 178 6.01 4.19 17.41
N GLY A 179 4.84 4.37 16.79
CA GLY A 179 3.90 5.46 17.10
C GLY A 179 4.30 6.85 16.59
N SER A 180 5.52 7.03 16.07
CA SER A 180 5.98 8.27 15.45
C SER A 180 7.15 8.02 14.50
N VAL A 181 7.36 8.93 13.54
CA VAL A 181 8.47 8.89 12.58
C VAL A 181 9.84 8.85 13.29
N GLU A 182 10.03 9.71 14.30
CA GLU A 182 11.30 9.79 15.02
C GLU A 182 11.62 8.50 15.78
N ALA A 183 10.63 7.91 16.45
CA ALA A 183 10.80 6.65 17.18
C ALA A 183 11.10 5.48 16.23
N ALA A 184 10.49 5.45 15.04
CA ALA A 184 10.76 4.43 14.04
C ALA A 184 12.21 4.51 13.52
N ILE A 185 12.75 5.73 13.34
CA ILE A 185 14.16 5.93 12.97
C ILE A 185 15.09 5.40 14.08
N GLU A 186 14.84 5.75 15.35
CA GLU A 186 15.67 5.26 16.46
C GLU A 186 15.60 3.72 16.61
N SER A 187 14.43 3.13 16.38
CA SER A 187 14.24 1.69 16.36
C SER A 187 15.07 1.04 15.24
N ALA A 188 15.02 1.58 14.03
CA ALA A 188 15.80 1.09 12.89
C ALA A 188 17.32 1.21 13.13
N ILE A 189 17.80 2.32 13.71
CA ILE A 189 19.21 2.49 14.10
C ILE A 189 19.62 1.37 15.05
N ALA A 190 18.78 1.06 16.05
CA ALA A 190 19.05 0.01 17.03
C ALA A 190 19.01 -1.40 16.43
N ILE A 191 18.09 -1.69 15.49
CA ILE A 191 17.98 -2.98 14.79
C ILE A 191 19.24 -3.28 13.97
N GLU A 192 19.72 -2.28 13.22
CA GLU A 192 20.94 -2.38 12.42
C GLU A 192 22.22 -2.34 13.27
N GLY A 193 22.14 -1.85 14.51
CA GLY A 193 23.30 -1.66 15.37
C GLY A 193 24.21 -0.52 14.92
N PHE A 194 23.66 0.47 14.19
CA PHE A 194 24.41 1.65 13.79
C PHE A 194 24.77 2.51 15.00
N ASP A 195 25.95 3.14 14.96
CA ASP A 195 26.38 4.06 16.00
C ASP A 195 25.75 5.46 15.77
N PRO A 196 24.80 5.89 16.63
CA PRO A 196 24.15 7.20 16.49
C PRO A 196 25.13 8.35 16.66
N ALA A 197 26.31 8.14 17.26
CA ALA A 197 27.34 9.17 17.38
C ALA A 197 28.00 9.53 16.04
N THR A 198 27.79 8.73 15.00
CA THR A 198 28.29 9.01 13.65
C THR A 198 27.38 9.96 12.86
N VAL A 199 26.20 10.29 13.39
CA VAL A 199 25.29 11.27 12.78
C VAL A 199 25.78 12.68 13.07
N ALA A 200 26.11 13.43 12.02
CA ALA A 200 26.44 14.84 12.13
C ALA A 200 25.17 15.71 12.08
N GLU A 201 25.29 16.96 12.56
CA GLU A 201 24.14 17.87 12.63
C GLU A 201 23.54 18.18 11.25
N ASP A 202 24.35 18.17 10.20
CA ASP A 202 23.99 18.42 8.80
C ASP A 202 23.60 17.15 8.01
N THR A 203 23.68 15.97 8.61
CA THR A 203 23.31 14.69 8.00
C THR A 203 21.98 14.14 8.53
N GLN A 204 21.15 15.01 9.08
CA GLN A 204 19.80 14.71 9.55
C GLN A 204 18.84 15.85 9.19
N GLY A 205 17.57 15.55 9.03
CA GLY A 205 16.56 16.55 8.71
C GLY A 205 15.40 15.97 7.94
N VAL A 206 14.74 16.82 7.15
CA VAL A 206 13.66 16.43 6.24
C VAL A 206 14.15 16.66 4.81
N ASP A 207 14.04 15.65 3.95
CA ASP A 207 14.43 15.76 2.54
C ASP A 207 13.33 16.37 1.65
N ASP A 208 13.65 16.58 0.36
CA ASP A 208 12.74 17.18 -0.61
C ASP A 208 11.47 16.35 -0.86
N ALA A 209 11.51 15.06 -0.52
CA ALA A 209 10.36 14.15 -0.61
C ALA A 209 9.56 14.09 0.72
N GLY A 210 9.93 14.88 1.73
CA GLY A 210 9.24 14.96 3.01
C GLY A 210 9.65 13.89 4.02
N ASN A 211 10.66 13.08 3.73
CA ASN A 211 11.13 12.06 4.67
C ASN A 211 11.99 12.70 5.75
N THR A 212 11.68 12.42 7.01
CA THR A 212 12.64 12.63 8.08
C THR A 212 13.75 11.59 7.94
N TYR A 213 15.01 12.00 8.04
CA TYR A 213 16.13 11.08 7.90
C TYR A 213 17.25 11.37 8.88
N LYS A 214 18.03 10.33 9.18
CA LYS A 214 19.35 10.39 9.81
C LYS A 214 20.35 9.61 8.97
N GLN A 215 21.55 10.13 8.84
CA GLN A 215 22.62 9.52 8.08
C GLN A 215 23.91 9.59 8.91
N GLY A 216 24.67 8.49 8.87
CA GLY A 216 25.96 8.37 9.51
C GLY A 216 26.88 7.43 8.74
N THR A 217 27.90 6.92 9.41
CA THR A 217 28.88 6.01 8.81
C THR A 217 28.97 4.71 9.57
N VAL A 218 29.26 3.61 8.87
CA VAL A 218 29.53 2.31 9.47
C VAL A 218 30.79 1.71 8.84
N GLN A 219 31.64 1.10 9.67
CA GLN A 219 32.78 0.34 9.18
C GLN A 219 32.40 -1.12 9.02
N TYR A 220 32.73 -1.68 7.86
CA TYR A 220 32.51 -3.09 7.57
C TYR A 220 33.63 -3.59 6.63
N ASN A 221 34.30 -4.68 6.99
CA ASN A 221 35.42 -5.26 6.25
C ASN A 221 36.46 -4.25 5.74
N ASP A 222 36.99 -3.43 6.65
CA ASP A 222 38.00 -2.39 6.38
C ASP A 222 37.56 -1.27 5.41
N ALA A 223 36.29 -1.29 4.96
CA ALA A 223 35.66 -0.21 4.19
C ALA A 223 34.74 0.63 5.10
N THR A 224 34.54 1.89 4.72
CA THR A 224 33.59 2.78 5.38
C THR A 224 32.42 3.00 4.43
N TYR A 225 31.22 2.69 4.89
CA TYR A 225 29.98 2.93 4.18
C TYR A 225 29.20 4.05 4.83
N THR A 226 28.37 4.72 4.04
CA THR A 226 27.35 5.64 4.53
C THR A 226 26.07 4.85 4.75
N TRP A 227 25.46 4.98 5.92
CA TRP A 227 24.10 4.48 6.15
C TRP A 227 23.14 5.64 6.26
N ARG A 228 21.93 5.48 5.73
CA ARG A 228 20.83 6.44 5.86
C ARG A 228 19.56 5.71 6.24
N ILE A 229 18.91 6.18 7.30
CA ILE A 229 17.58 5.75 7.68
C ILE A 229 16.64 6.91 7.40
N SER A 230 15.61 6.66 6.60
CA SER A 230 14.56 7.62 6.25
C SER A 230 13.21 7.07 6.65
N ALA A 231 12.35 7.91 7.17
CA ALA A 231 11.01 7.53 7.58
C ALA A 231 9.99 8.65 7.28
N ILE A 232 8.77 8.24 6.95
CA ILE A 232 7.64 9.12 6.66
C ILE A 232 6.34 8.45 7.10
N ALA A 233 5.27 9.22 7.31
CA ALA A 233 3.96 8.65 7.58
C ALA A 233 3.55 7.69 6.44
N LEU A 234 2.96 6.54 6.77
CA LEU A 234 2.61 5.53 5.77
C LEU A 234 1.68 6.09 4.69
N GLU A 235 0.77 6.99 5.05
CA GLU A 235 -0.19 7.62 4.13
C GLU A 235 0.45 8.42 2.99
N GLU A 236 1.66 8.95 3.20
CA GLU A 236 2.42 9.67 2.16
C GLU A 236 2.95 8.72 1.07
N VAL A 237 3.04 7.42 1.38
CA VAL A 237 3.47 6.36 0.44
C VAL A 237 2.26 5.58 -0.08
N TYR A 238 1.39 5.16 0.84
CA TYR A 238 0.18 4.39 0.59
C TYR A 238 -0.99 5.01 1.36
N ASP A 239 -1.77 5.86 0.68
CA ASP A 239 -3.00 6.45 1.21
C ASP A 239 -4.14 5.40 1.25
N ILE A 240 -4.10 4.53 2.27
CA ILE A 240 -5.06 3.45 2.49
C ILE A 240 -5.94 3.79 3.69
N ALA A 241 -7.16 4.20 3.42
CA ALA A 241 -8.14 4.55 4.44
C ALA A 241 -8.40 3.37 5.41
N GLY A 242 -8.25 3.62 6.71
CA GLY A 242 -8.50 2.66 7.79
C GLY A 242 -7.24 2.03 8.39
N LEU A 243 -6.04 2.34 7.89
CA LEU A 243 -4.79 2.07 8.59
C LEU A 243 -4.52 3.13 9.69
N PRO A 244 -3.73 2.81 10.72
CA PRO A 244 -3.38 3.78 11.76
C PRO A 244 -2.60 4.97 11.18
N GLU A 245 -2.99 6.19 11.56
CA GLU A 245 -2.25 7.43 11.23
C GLU A 245 -0.82 7.44 11.81
N THR A 246 -0.58 6.60 12.83
CA THR A 246 0.73 6.44 13.46
C THR A 246 1.64 5.44 12.74
N ALA A 247 1.17 4.79 11.67
CA ALA A 247 1.98 3.87 10.89
C ALA A 247 3.05 4.63 10.09
N VAL A 248 4.27 4.10 10.08
CA VAL A 248 5.44 4.76 9.50
C VAL A 248 6.05 3.87 8.43
N TYR A 249 6.30 4.42 7.25
CA TYR A 249 7.11 3.76 6.23
C TYR A 249 8.58 4.06 6.49
N VAL A 250 9.41 3.02 6.63
CA VAL A 250 10.82 3.11 7.00
C VAL A 250 11.67 2.54 5.88
N GLY A 251 12.74 3.26 5.51
CA GLY A 251 13.78 2.81 4.60
C GLY A 251 15.14 2.86 5.29
N ILE A 252 15.87 1.75 5.25
CA ILE A 252 17.25 1.58 5.71
C ILE A 252 18.11 1.40 4.47
N ARG A 253 19.07 2.29 4.26
CA ARG A 253 19.94 2.29 3.08
C ARG A 253 21.39 2.25 3.51
N VAL A 254 22.20 1.43 2.84
CA VAL A 254 23.66 1.48 2.92
C VAL A 254 24.22 1.74 1.53
N MET A 255 25.19 2.65 1.47
CA MET A 255 25.79 3.10 0.24
C MET A 255 27.29 3.37 0.39
N GLU A 256 28.03 3.15 -0.69
CA GLU A 256 29.46 3.49 -0.81
C GLU A 256 29.67 4.96 -1.23
#